data_AF-A0A8T4B9K4-F1
#
_entry.id   AF-A0A8T4B9K4-F1
#
_cell.length_a   1.000
_cell.length_b   1.000
_cell.length_c   1.000
_cell.angle_alpha   90.00
_cell.angle_beta   90.00
_cell.angle_gamma   90.00
#
_symmetry.space_group_name_H-M   'P 1'
#
loop_
_entity.id
_entity.type
_entity.pdbx_description
1 polymer ?
#
loop_
_entity_poly.entity_id
_entity_poly.type
_entity_poly.pdbx_seq_one_letter_code
_entity_poly.pdbx_strand_id
1 'polypeptide(L)'
;MPQEMTSSVAGLQSFLDDVASTQRSQQQHDWFQIDVAAMFSSTPIMAHELNRETGAALLFLNESLVLLCPEQTILHHFPRHLIHCFVEDCRAQELGDQDIVYRIELFSISPLEEQLCWVVKSTSEHEIPHLQAQVARWMGWLNRS
;
A
#
# COMPACT_ATOMS: atom_id res chain seq x y z
N MET A 1 14.77 -5.36 -26.19
CA MET A 1 14.21 -4.94 -24.89
C MET A 1 12.68 -5.00 -24.90
N PRO A 2 12.04 -6.18 -24.75
CA PRO A 2 10.57 -6.28 -24.67
C PRO A 2 10.03 -6.82 -23.32
N GLN A 3 10.87 -7.44 -22.48
CA GLN A 3 10.40 -8.16 -21.28
C GLN A 3 10.04 -7.25 -20.09
N GLU A 4 10.62 -6.06 -19.99
CA GLU A 4 10.34 -5.13 -18.87
C GLU A 4 8.97 -4.45 -19.03
N MET A 5 8.60 -4.03 -20.25
CA MET A 5 7.30 -3.41 -20.54
C MET A 5 6.11 -4.35 -20.28
N THR A 6 6.28 -5.66 -20.49
CA THR A 6 5.22 -6.63 -20.18
C THR A 6 4.96 -6.77 -18.69
N SER A 7 5.98 -6.56 -17.84
CA SER A 7 5.80 -6.64 -16.38
C SER A 7 5.15 -5.38 -15.81
N SER A 8 5.44 -4.21 -16.39
CA SER A 8 4.88 -2.94 -15.90
C SER A 8 3.38 -2.83 -16.14
N VAL A 9 2.91 -3.26 -17.31
CA VAL A 9 1.49 -3.27 -17.67
C VAL A 9 0.70 -4.25 -16.81
N ALA A 10 1.28 -5.41 -16.47
CA ALA A 10 0.61 -6.42 -15.66
C ALA A 10 0.33 -5.92 -14.22
N GLY A 11 1.30 -5.23 -13.60
CA GLY A 11 1.13 -4.66 -12.26
C GLY A 11 0.07 -3.56 -12.23
N LEU A 12 0.09 -2.65 -13.19
CA LEU A 12 -0.93 -1.58 -13.29
C LEU A 12 -2.33 -2.14 -13.54
N GLN A 13 -2.48 -3.10 -14.46
CA GLN A 13 -3.79 -3.68 -14.74
C GLN A 13 -4.35 -4.43 -13.51
N SER A 14 -3.50 -5.23 -12.83
CA SER A 14 -3.92 -5.92 -11.60
C SER A 14 -4.40 -4.94 -10.51
N PHE A 15 -3.73 -3.79 -10.38
CA PHE A 15 -4.15 -2.74 -9.46
C PHE A 15 -5.51 -2.13 -9.88
N LEU A 16 -5.68 -1.78 -11.15
CA LEU A 16 -6.92 -1.18 -11.66
C LEU A 16 -8.11 -2.14 -11.57
N ASP A 17 -7.90 -3.44 -11.76
CA ASP A 17 -8.94 -4.47 -11.59
C ASP A 17 -9.40 -4.56 -10.12
N ASP A 18 -8.45 -4.52 -9.17
CA ASP A 18 -8.77 -4.50 -7.74
C ASP A 18 -9.52 -3.22 -7.34
N VAL A 19 -9.13 -2.06 -7.87
CA VAL A 19 -9.85 -0.80 -7.71
C VAL A 19 -11.27 -0.90 -8.25
N ALA A 20 -11.46 -1.48 -9.45
CA ALA A 20 -12.77 -1.64 -10.07
C ALA A 20 -13.69 -2.58 -9.28
N SER A 21 -13.13 -3.51 -8.49
CA SER A 21 -13.90 -4.40 -7.61
C SER A 21 -14.53 -3.71 -6.39
N THR A 22 -14.16 -2.46 -6.11
CA THR A 22 -14.65 -1.71 -4.94
C THR A 22 -15.81 -0.78 -5.30
N GLN A 23 -16.76 -0.60 -4.38
CA GLN A 23 -17.86 0.35 -4.57
C GLN A 23 -17.37 1.76 -4.25
N ARG A 24 -17.08 2.58 -5.28
CA ARG A 24 -16.62 3.97 -5.11
C ARG A 24 -17.44 4.96 -5.94
N SER A 25 -17.26 6.25 -5.68
CA SER A 25 -17.87 7.28 -6.51
C SER A 25 -17.28 7.26 -7.91
N GLN A 26 -18.05 7.71 -8.91
CA GLN A 26 -17.58 7.78 -10.30
C GLN A 26 -16.31 8.65 -10.41
N GLN A 27 -16.26 9.76 -9.67
CA GLN A 27 -15.09 10.65 -9.66
C GLN A 27 -13.81 9.93 -9.18
N GLN A 28 -13.91 9.10 -8.15
CA GLN A 28 -12.77 8.33 -7.65
C GLN A 28 -12.36 7.25 -8.65
N HIS A 29 -13.33 6.60 -9.29
CA HIS A 29 -13.04 5.64 -10.36
C HIS A 29 -12.32 6.30 -11.54
N ASP A 30 -12.80 7.45 -12.01
CA ASP A 30 -12.19 8.19 -13.10
C ASP A 30 -10.76 8.61 -12.75
N TRP A 31 -10.54 9.09 -11.52
CA TRP A 31 -9.20 9.46 -11.05
C TRP A 31 -8.21 8.29 -11.12
N PHE A 32 -8.61 7.09 -10.68
CA PHE A 32 -7.75 5.91 -10.81
C PHE A 32 -7.57 5.46 -12.26
N GLN A 33 -8.67 5.35 -13.02
CA GLN A 33 -8.68 4.75 -14.36
C GLN A 33 -8.09 5.67 -15.44
N ILE A 34 -8.11 6.99 -15.23
CA ILE A 34 -7.64 7.99 -16.19
C ILE A 34 -6.33 8.60 -15.69
N ASP A 35 -6.37 9.29 -14.55
CA ASP A 35 -5.23 10.11 -14.10
C ASP A 35 -4.09 9.23 -13.56
N VAL A 36 -4.37 8.33 -12.62
CA VAL A 36 -3.36 7.41 -12.06
C VAL A 36 -2.86 6.47 -13.14
N ALA A 37 -3.74 5.89 -13.97
CA ALA A 37 -3.33 5.04 -15.08
C ALA A 37 -2.36 5.74 -16.05
N ALA A 38 -2.62 7.02 -16.38
CA ALA A 38 -1.72 7.79 -17.23
C ALA A 38 -0.34 7.99 -16.58
N MET A 39 -0.29 8.33 -15.29
CA MET A 39 0.96 8.55 -14.55
C MET A 39 1.83 7.29 -14.43
N PHE A 40 1.21 6.11 -14.31
CA PHE A 40 1.92 4.83 -14.13
C PHE A 40 2.04 3.98 -15.40
N SER A 41 1.57 4.47 -16.55
CA SER A 41 1.58 3.73 -17.82
C SER A 41 2.93 3.18 -18.26
N SER A 42 4.03 3.84 -17.87
CA SER A 42 5.41 3.44 -18.16
C SER A 42 6.22 3.05 -16.92
N THR A 43 5.59 3.00 -15.75
CA THR A 43 6.26 2.74 -14.47
C THR A 43 5.91 1.34 -13.96
N PRO A 44 6.88 0.43 -13.78
CA PRO A 44 6.60 -0.90 -13.25
C PRO A 44 6.08 -0.86 -11.81
N ILE A 45 4.86 -1.37 -11.61
CA ILE A 45 4.28 -1.61 -10.29
C ILE A 45 4.62 -3.05 -9.88
N MET A 46 5.42 -3.19 -8.82
CA MET A 46 5.89 -4.48 -8.32
C MET A 46 4.84 -5.19 -7.47
N ALA A 47 4.07 -4.41 -6.72
CA ALA A 47 2.97 -4.86 -5.88
C ALA A 47 2.08 -3.66 -5.55
N HIS A 48 0.86 -3.93 -5.09
CA HIS A 48 -0.04 -2.92 -4.56
C HIS A 48 -0.76 -3.43 -3.31
N GLU A 49 -1.22 -2.50 -2.49
CA GLU A 49 -2.11 -2.75 -1.37
C GLU A 49 -3.31 -1.81 -1.50
N LEU A 50 -4.50 -2.28 -1.12
CA LEU A 50 -5.75 -1.53 -1.24
C LEU A 50 -6.50 -1.55 0.08
N ASN A 51 -6.74 -0.38 0.65
CA ASN A 51 -7.67 -0.24 1.75
C ASN A 51 -9.09 -0.21 1.17
N ARG A 52 -9.87 -1.26 1.43
CA ARG A 52 -11.24 -1.39 0.90
C ARG A 52 -12.23 -0.47 1.59
N GLU A 53 -11.92 0.03 2.78
CA GLU A 53 -12.78 0.93 3.55
C GLU A 53 -12.63 2.38 3.08
N THR A 54 -11.39 2.87 2.99
CA THR A 54 -11.10 4.28 2.61
C THR A 54 -10.87 4.46 1.11
N GLY A 55 -10.57 3.38 0.41
CA GLY A 55 -10.16 3.40 -0.98
C GLY A 55 -8.71 3.80 -1.21
N ALA A 56 -7.97 4.18 -0.17
CA ALA A 56 -6.56 4.50 -0.27
C ALA A 56 -5.77 3.29 -0.79
N ALA A 57 -4.69 3.55 -1.52
CA ALA A 57 -3.87 2.49 -2.10
C ALA A 57 -2.38 2.79 -1.94
N LEU A 58 -1.59 1.74 -1.80
CA LEU A 58 -0.14 1.80 -1.92
C LEU A 58 0.31 1.13 -3.21
N LEU A 59 1.19 1.79 -3.94
CA LEU A 59 1.92 1.20 -5.06
C LEU A 59 3.38 1.05 -4.69
N PHE A 60 3.89 -0.19 -4.78
CA PHE A 60 5.29 -0.51 -4.57
C PHE A 60 6.00 -0.46 -5.92
N LEU A 61 6.87 0.52 -6.09
CA LEU A 61 7.70 0.70 -7.29
C LEU A 61 9.10 0.15 -7.03
N ASN A 62 10.01 0.22 -8.01
CA ASN A 62 11.35 -0.34 -7.83
C ASN A 62 12.15 0.29 -6.67
N GLU A 63 12.09 1.62 -6.55
CA GLU A 63 12.90 2.40 -5.59
C GLU A 63 12.07 3.28 -4.65
N SER A 64 10.74 3.19 -4.73
CA SER A 64 9.84 4.08 -4.00
C SER A 64 8.46 3.48 -3.78
N LEU A 65 7.76 4.06 -2.81
CA LEU A 65 6.38 3.76 -2.48
C LEU A 65 5.51 4.97 -2.82
N VAL A 66 4.34 4.73 -3.39
CA VAL A 66 3.37 5.78 -3.65
C VAL A 66 2.09 5.52 -2.86
N LEU A 67 1.65 6.51 -2.11
CA LEU A 67 0.34 6.54 -1.45
C LEU A 67 -0.65 7.31 -2.31
N LEU A 68 -1.77 6.68 -2.64
CA LEU A 68 -2.89 7.27 -3.36
C LEU A 68 -4.05 7.51 -2.40
N CYS A 69 -4.48 8.76 -2.33
CA CYS A 69 -5.55 9.23 -1.45
C CYS A 69 -6.75 9.68 -2.30
N PRO A 70 -7.72 8.80 -2.61
CA PRO A 70 -8.77 9.10 -3.59
C PRO A 70 -9.80 10.12 -3.12
N GLU A 71 -10.00 10.30 -1.81
CA GLU A 71 -10.91 11.32 -1.28
C GLU A 71 -10.40 12.73 -1.59
N GLN A 72 -9.09 12.94 -1.47
CA GLN A 72 -8.42 14.22 -1.73
C GLN A 72 -7.89 14.31 -3.17
N THR A 73 -7.93 13.21 -3.93
CA THR A 73 -7.26 13.07 -5.24
C THR A 73 -5.77 13.41 -5.18
N ILE A 74 -5.10 13.03 -4.09
CA ILE A 74 -3.68 13.33 -3.84
C ILE A 74 -2.84 12.06 -4.00
N LEU A 75 -1.63 12.25 -4.51
CA LEU A 75 -0.58 11.24 -4.60
C LEU A 75 0.62 11.72 -3.79
N HIS A 76 1.11 10.89 -2.87
CA HIS A 76 2.36 11.11 -2.16
C HIS A 76 3.40 10.07 -2.57
N HIS A 77 4.62 10.50 -2.85
CA HIS A 77 5.71 9.64 -3.27
C HIS A 77 6.83 9.64 -2.22
N PHE A 78 7.25 8.45 -1.81
CA PHE A 78 8.24 8.25 -0.74
C PHE A 78 9.40 7.38 -1.23
N PRO A 79 10.66 7.84 -1.16
CA PRO A 79 11.83 7.01 -1.45
C PRO A 79 11.90 5.78 -0.54
N ARG A 80 12.21 4.60 -1.09
CA ARG A 80 12.25 3.32 -0.35
C ARG A 80 13.14 3.37 0.90
N HIS A 81 14.29 4.05 0.80
CA HIS A 81 15.26 4.14 1.89
C HIS A 81 14.79 5.01 3.09
N LEU A 82 13.66 5.71 2.96
CA LEU A 82 13.03 6.48 4.04
C LEU A 82 11.81 5.76 4.63
N ILE A 83 11.43 4.60 4.09
CA ILE A 83 10.29 3.84 4.59
C ILE A 83 10.71 3.00 5.79
N HIS A 84 10.00 3.18 6.89
CA HIS A 84 10.09 2.37 8.09
C HIS A 84 8.98 1.32 8.09
N CYS A 85 9.28 0.13 8.60
CA CYS A 85 8.30 -0.93 8.80
C CYS A 85 8.28 -1.30 10.28
N PHE A 86 7.11 -1.24 10.90
CA PHE A 86 6.89 -1.61 12.30
C PHE A 86 5.97 -2.82 12.36
N VAL A 87 6.26 -3.72 13.30
CA VAL A 87 5.49 -4.93 13.56
C VAL A 87 5.34 -5.05 15.07
N GLU A 88 4.10 -5.12 15.54
CA GLU A 88 3.78 -5.25 16.95
C GLU A 88 2.88 -6.48 17.17
N ASP A 89 3.33 -7.37 18.05
CA ASP A 89 2.56 -8.50 18.56
C ASP A 89 2.01 -8.12 19.94
N CYS A 90 0.69 -7.97 20.00
CA CYS A 90 -0.01 -7.42 21.14
C CYS A 90 -0.56 -8.52 22.07
N ARG A 91 -0.44 -9.80 21.72
CA ARG A 91 -1.08 -10.92 22.45
C ARG A 91 -0.63 -11.07 23.90
N ALA A 92 0.60 -10.66 24.21
CA ALA A 92 1.18 -10.75 25.55
C ALA A 92 1.08 -9.44 26.35
N GLN A 93 0.57 -8.37 25.74
CA GLN A 93 0.47 -7.08 26.40
C GLN A 93 -0.87 -6.98 27.13
N GLU A 94 -0.88 -6.49 28.37
CA GLU A 94 -2.11 -6.06 29.05
C GLU A 94 -2.57 -4.73 28.45
N LEU A 95 -2.97 -4.76 27.18
CA LEU A 95 -3.47 -3.60 26.46
C LEU A 95 -4.87 -3.30 26.98
N GLY A 96 -4.95 -2.33 27.89
CA GLY A 96 -6.22 -1.72 28.27
C GLY A 96 -6.99 -1.27 27.02
N ASP A 97 -8.25 -1.67 26.93
CA ASP A 97 -9.29 -1.21 25.99
C ASP A 97 -9.05 -1.36 24.47
N GLN A 98 -7.90 -1.88 24.02
CA GLN A 98 -7.69 -2.16 22.60
C GLN A 98 -7.59 -3.67 22.37
N ASP A 99 -8.67 -4.27 21.85
CA ASP A 99 -8.77 -5.67 21.42
C ASP A 99 -7.83 -6.04 20.24
N ILE A 100 -6.80 -5.23 19.96
CA ILE A 100 -5.84 -5.46 18.88
C ILE A 100 -4.84 -6.52 19.33
N VAL A 101 -4.75 -7.61 18.57
CA VAL A 101 -3.80 -8.71 18.83
C VAL A 101 -2.54 -8.60 17.97
N TYR A 102 -2.59 -7.86 16.86
CA TYR A 102 -1.45 -7.69 15.95
C TYR A 102 -1.57 -6.40 15.15
N ARG A 103 -0.46 -5.66 14.99
CA ARG A 103 -0.39 -4.43 14.19
C ARG A 103 0.86 -4.41 13.32
N ILE A 104 0.68 -4.02 12.06
CA ILE A 104 1.77 -3.81 11.10
C ILE A 104 1.62 -2.42 10.49
N GLU A 105 2.74 -1.75 10.28
CA GLU A 105 2.73 -0.35 9.84
C GLU A 105 3.89 -0.06 8.89
N LEU A 106 3.60 0.64 7.79
CA LEU A 106 4.60 1.33 6.99
C LEU A 106 4.50 2.83 7.26
N PHE A 107 5.66 3.45 7.50
CA PHE A 107 5.74 4.82 7.96
C PHE A 107 6.86 5.59 7.27
N SER A 108 6.62 6.86 6.95
CA SER A 108 7.64 7.80 6.46
C SER A 108 7.15 9.23 6.71
N ILE A 109 8.07 10.15 6.96
CA ILE A 109 7.77 11.59 7.05
C ILE A 109 8.55 12.33 5.97
N SER A 110 7.87 13.20 5.23
CA SER A 110 8.48 14.16 4.31
C SER A 110 8.75 15.49 5.02
N PRO A 111 9.73 16.30 4.56
CA PRO A 111 10.04 17.61 5.14
C PRO A 111 8.89 18.62 5.14
N LEU A 112 7.81 18.37 4.39
CA LEU A 112 6.62 19.22 4.29
C LEU A 112 5.44 18.67 5.11
N GLU A 113 5.72 17.90 6.17
CA GLU A 113 4.72 17.26 7.04
C GLU A 113 3.82 16.23 6.34
N GLU A 114 4.16 15.82 5.11
CA GLU A 114 3.46 14.71 4.47
C GLU A 114 3.89 13.40 5.13
N GLN A 115 2.92 12.63 5.61
CA GLN A 115 3.18 11.40 6.33
C GLN A 115 2.61 10.22 5.55
N LEU A 116 3.45 9.21 5.31
CA LEU A 116 2.96 7.86 5.10
C LEU A 116 2.62 7.28 6.47
N CYS A 117 1.37 6.88 6.65
CA CYS A 117 0.89 6.15 7.82
C CYS A 117 -0.03 5.03 7.35
N TRP A 118 0.56 3.92 6.91
CA TRP A 118 -0.21 2.78 6.43
C TRP A 118 -0.25 1.68 7.49
N VAL A 119 -1.37 1.63 8.21
CA VAL A 119 -1.56 0.71 9.34
C VAL A 119 -2.57 -0.36 8.98
N VAL A 120 -2.20 -1.62 9.21
CA VAL A 120 -3.12 -2.76 9.20
C VAL A 120 -3.09 -3.40 10.59
N LYS A 121 -4.28 -3.63 11.15
CA LYS A 121 -4.45 -4.19 12.49
C LYS A 121 -5.45 -5.33 12.46
N SER A 122 -5.30 -6.29 13.37
CA SER A 122 -6.29 -7.34 13.58
C SER A 122 -6.62 -7.48 15.06
N THR A 123 -7.87 -7.84 15.32
CA THR A 123 -8.38 -8.26 16.64
C THR A 123 -8.54 -9.78 16.74
N SER A 124 -8.18 -10.50 15.68
CA SER A 124 -8.36 -11.95 15.56
C SER A 124 -7.03 -12.65 15.34
N GLU A 125 -6.66 -13.56 16.23
CA GLU A 125 -5.42 -14.34 16.09
C GLU A 125 -5.37 -15.17 14.80
N HIS A 126 -6.54 -15.53 14.24
CA HIS A 126 -6.64 -16.28 13.00
C HIS A 126 -6.14 -15.50 11.77
N GLU A 127 -6.11 -14.17 11.83
CA GLU A 127 -5.64 -13.32 10.73
C GLU A 127 -4.12 -13.06 10.79
N ILE A 128 -3.47 -13.35 11.92
CA ILE A 128 -2.04 -13.12 12.11
C ILE A 128 -1.18 -13.76 11.01
N PRO A 129 -1.39 -15.02 10.59
CA PRO A 129 -0.60 -15.60 9.51
C PRO A 129 -0.70 -14.83 8.19
N HIS A 130 -1.87 -14.26 7.89
CA HIS A 130 -2.07 -13.42 6.70
C HIS A 130 -1.28 -12.11 6.80
N LEU A 131 -1.34 -11.44 7.95
CA LEU A 131 -0.59 -10.20 8.20
C LEU A 131 0.93 -10.45 8.20
N GLN A 132 1.39 -11.59 8.73
CA GLN A 132 2.80 -11.99 8.67
C GLN A 132 3.26 -12.22 7.22
N ALA A 133 2.43 -12.86 6.39
CA ALA A 133 2.73 -13.01 4.97
C ALA A 133 2.78 -11.66 4.24
N GLN A 134 1.92 -10.71 4.63
CA GLN A 134 1.92 -9.35 4.09
C GLN A 134 3.20 -8.60 4.46
N VAL A 135 3.59 -8.58 5.74
CA VAL A 135 4.86 -8.00 6.19
C VAL A 135 6.05 -8.66 5.53
N ALA A 136 6.06 -9.99 5.36
CA ALA A 136 7.15 -10.67 4.68
C ALA A 136 7.35 -10.16 3.25
N ARG A 137 6.27 -9.84 2.52
CA ARG A 137 6.36 -9.19 1.19
C ARG A 137 6.93 -7.79 1.29
N TRP A 138 6.48 -6.98 2.25
CA TRP A 138 6.98 -5.62 2.46
C TRP A 138 8.48 -5.63 2.80
N MET A 139 8.89 -6.49 3.73
CA MET A 139 10.29 -6.69 4.10
C MET A 139 11.13 -7.15 2.92
N GLY A 140 10.60 -8.09 2.12
CA GLY A 140 11.26 -8.53 0.89
C GLY A 140 11.46 -7.39 -0.12
N TRP A 141 10.52 -6.45 -0.21
CA TRP A 141 10.66 -5.27 -1.06
C TRP A 141 11.62 -4.22 -0.50
N LEU A 142 11.54 -3.92 0.80
CA LEU A 142 12.39 -2.95 1.50
C LEU A 142 13.88 -3.33 1.44
N ASN A 143 14.18 -4.63 1.39
CA ASN A 143 15.55 -5.16 1.38
C ASN A 143 16.06 -5.56 -0.01
N ARG A 144 15.35 -5.23 -1.11
CA ARG A 144 15.88 -5.48 -2.45
C ARG A 144 17.07 -4.57 -2.74
N SER A 145 18.16 -5.17 -3.21
CA SER A 145 19.39 -4.53 -3.71
C SER A 145 19.37 -4.39 -5.23
#